data_AF-A0AAJ7C9W4-F1
#
_entry.id   AF-A0AAJ7C9W4-F1
#
_cell.length_a   1.000
_cell.length_b   1.000
_cell.length_c   1.000
_cell.angle_alpha   90.00
_cell.angle_beta   90.00
_cell.angle_gamma   90.00
#
_symmetry.space_group_name_H-M   'P 1'
#
loop_
_entity.id
_entity.type
_entity.pdbx_description
1 polymer ?
#
loop_
_entity_poly.entity_id
_entity_poly.type
_entity_poly.pdbx_seq_one_letter_code
_entity_poly.pdbx_strand_id
1 'polypeptide(L)'
;MNAIKIDRNKNVGLTSLIKGYISLSPGQRSLMENAGWLDVREREKLTNADGYFDVSVPLSLILGFAEDYRKIVINAKHELILTRAKSDINAIVQTAPEECKVLIHKLEWLIPYVKVSDRRKIQLLRFIERDAPISVSFRTWELYEYPLLPTTSKHVWTVKTSTQLEKPRYVILGVQTSRKNKKNKNASHFDHCKVRDVKIFLNSQYYPYGNLNLDIHHNLFAALYEMYANFQATYYGKDPEPLLKKNEFLDYAPLIVIDCSKQNESLTLGPVDIRLEFEAQDNFPADTSAFCMILHDCIVEYNPISGGVKKLV
;
A
#
# COMPACT_ATOMS: atom_id res chain seq x y z
N MET A 1 18.22 5.40 7.37
CA MET A 1 18.78 5.44 8.73
C MET A 1 20.26 5.13 8.65
N ASN A 2 21.14 6.04 9.08
CA ASN A 2 22.59 5.86 9.00
C ASN A 2 23.06 5.43 7.59
N ALA A 3 22.58 6.11 6.54
CA ALA A 3 22.82 5.80 5.12
C ALA A 3 22.29 4.44 4.60
N ILE A 4 21.67 3.61 5.45
CA ILE A 4 20.99 2.40 5.03
C ILE A 4 19.50 2.68 4.81
N LYS A 5 18.99 2.21 3.66
CA LYS A 5 17.59 2.31 3.28
C LYS A 5 16.75 1.33 4.11
N ILE A 6 15.90 1.86 4.98
CA ILE A 6 15.02 1.06 5.85
C ILE A 6 13.78 0.62 5.10
N ASP A 7 13.08 1.55 4.49
CA ASP A 7 11.83 1.30 3.79
C ASP A 7 11.78 2.12 2.49
N ARG A 8 11.04 1.63 1.49
CA ARG A 8 10.94 2.28 0.18
C ARG A 8 9.67 1.90 -0.53
N ASN A 9 8.90 2.92 -0.90
CA ASN A 9 7.75 2.77 -1.78
C ASN A 9 7.97 3.41 -3.14
N LYS A 10 7.52 2.71 -4.19
CA LYS A 10 7.38 3.26 -5.55
C LYS A 10 5.92 3.67 -5.75
N ASN A 11 5.70 4.65 -6.63
CA ASN A 11 4.37 5.17 -6.97
C ASN A 11 3.50 5.44 -5.72
N VAL A 12 4.03 6.25 -4.80
CA VAL A 12 3.50 6.42 -3.44
C VAL A 12 2.01 6.81 -3.44
N GLY A 13 1.54 7.60 -4.40
CA GLY A 13 0.12 7.93 -4.54
C GLY A 13 -0.76 6.68 -4.70
N LEU A 14 -0.46 5.83 -5.68
CA LEU A 14 -1.25 4.62 -5.93
C LEU A 14 -1.08 3.57 -4.82
N THR A 15 0.14 3.41 -4.31
CA THR A 15 0.44 2.46 -3.25
C THR A 15 -0.29 2.82 -1.95
N SER A 16 -0.23 4.09 -1.54
CA SER A 16 -0.97 4.58 -0.36
C SER A 16 -2.48 4.54 -0.57
N LEU A 17 -2.96 4.72 -1.80
CA LEU A 17 -4.37 4.57 -2.15
C LEU A 17 -4.86 3.12 -1.96
N ILE A 18 -4.16 2.13 -2.54
CA ILE A 18 -4.53 0.72 -2.37
C ILE A 18 -4.47 0.33 -0.89
N LYS A 19 -3.40 0.70 -0.18
CA LYS A 19 -3.26 0.44 1.25
C LYS A 19 -4.36 1.14 2.06
N GLY A 20 -4.71 2.37 1.70
CA GLY A 20 -5.77 3.16 2.35
C GLY A 20 -7.13 2.51 2.21
N TYR A 21 -7.53 2.10 0.99
CA TYR A 21 -8.83 1.46 0.77
C TYR A 21 -9.04 0.22 1.64
N ILE A 22 -8.01 -0.63 1.79
CA ILE A 22 -8.12 -1.87 2.56
C ILE A 22 -7.96 -1.65 4.08
N SER A 23 -7.25 -0.58 4.50
CA SER A 23 -6.84 -0.41 5.91
C SER A 23 -7.70 0.56 6.71
N LEU A 24 -8.25 1.59 6.07
CA LEU A 24 -8.97 2.67 6.75
C LEU A 24 -10.37 2.23 7.14
N SER A 25 -10.87 2.77 8.26
CA SER A 25 -12.28 2.64 8.64
C SER A 25 -13.06 3.93 8.43
N PRO A 26 -14.40 3.89 8.34
CA PRO A 26 -15.22 5.08 8.16
C PRO A 26 -15.00 6.13 9.24
N GLY A 27 -14.76 5.73 10.49
CA GLY A 27 -14.48 6.64 11.61
C GLY A 27 -13.14 7.39 11.50
N GLN A 28 -12.21 6.92 10.67
CA GLN A 28 -10.93 7.58 10.41
C GLN A 28 -11.01 8.59 9.27
N ARG A 29 -12.12 8.64 8.53
CA ARG A 29 -12.24 9.44 7.31
C ARG A 29 -12.03 10.93 7.56
N SER A 30 -12.66 11.49 8.59
CA SER A 30 -12.50 12.90 8.96
C SER A 30 -11.06 13.26 9.35
N LEU A 31 -10.34 12.35 9.99
CA LEU A 31 -8.91 12.52 10.28
C LEU A 31 -8.07 12.50 9.00
N MET A 32 -8.46 11.70 8.02
CA MET A 32 -7.73 11.54 6.77
C MET A 32 -8.04 12.65 5.74
N GLU A 33 -9.08 13.45 5.94
CA GLU A 33 -9.32 14.68 5.16
C GLU A 33 -8.08 15.60 5.18
N ASN A 34 -7.44 15.72 6.35
CA ASN A 34 -6.20 16.50 6.51
C ASN A 34 -5.01 15.92 5.72
N ALA A 35 -5.07 14.64 5.35
CA ALA A 35 -4.09 13.99 4.48
C ALA A 35 -4.49 14.03 2.99
N GLY A 36 -5.60 14.70 2.65
CA GLY A 36 -6.15 14.78 1.31
C GLY A 36 -7.12 13.64 0.95
N TRP A 37 -7.55 12.82 1.91
CA TRP A 37 -8.51 11.73 1.70
C TRP A 37 -9.94 12.19 2.02
N LEU A 38 -10.60 12.78 1.03
CA LEU A 38 -11.87 13.49 1.23
C LEU A 38 -13.09 12.58 1.07
N ASP A 39 -13.49 12.33 -0.17
CA ASP A 39 -14.63 11.49 -0.52
C ASP A 39 -14.34 10.68 -1.77
N VAL A 40 -14.67 9.39 -1.70
CA VAL A 40 -14.56 8.46 -2.83
C VAL A 40 -15.56 8.82 -3.93
N ARG A 41 -16.68 9.47 -3.57
CA ARG A 41 -17.68 10.01 -4.50
C ARG A 41 -17.35 11.42 -5.02
N GLU A 42 -16.16 11.95 -4.70
CA GLU A 42 -15.62 13.21 -5.24
C GLU A 42 -16.49 14.46 -4.99
N ARG A 43 -17.23 14.50 -3.90
CA ARG A 43 -18.11 15.63 -3.57
C ARG A 43 -17.38 16.82 -2.95
N GLU A 44 -16.19 16.56 -2.44
CA GLU A 44 -15.41 17.49 -1.65
C GLU A 44 -14.16 17.94 -2.43
N LYS A 45 -13.74 19.18 -2.20
CA LYS A 45 -12.56 19.76 -2.81
C LYS A 45 -11.51 20.03 -1.74
N LEU A 46 -10.27 19.69 -2.07
CA LEU A 46 -9.12 19.95 -1.20
C LEU A 46 -8.74 21.44 -1.20
N THR A 47 -9.02 22.13 -2.29
CA THR A 47 -8.60 23.52 -2.51
C THR A 47 -9.63 24.50 -1.97
N ASN A 48 -9.16 25.64 -1.47
CA ASN A 48 -10.00 26.80 -1.24
C ASN A 48 -10.47 27.43 -2.58
N ALA A 49 -11.25 28.52 -2.51
CA ALA A 49 -11.75 29.22 -3.68
C ALA A 49 -10.64 29.76 -4.60
N ASP A 50 -9.48 30.09 -4.02
CA ASP A 50 -8.31 30.61 -4.73
C ASP A 50 -7.36 29.51 -5.25
N GLY A 51 -7.69 28.23 -5.04
CA GLY A 51 -6.88 27.09 -5.51
C GLY A 51 -5.72 26.68 -4.59
N TYR A 52 -5.60 27.27 -3.40
CA TYR A 52 -4.62 26.86 -2.40
C TYR A 52 -5.09 25.64 -1.61
N PHE A 53 -4.13 24.78 -1.24
CA PHE A 53 -4.35 23.62 -0.39
C PHE A 53 -3.24 23.52 0.66
N ASP A 54 -3.57 22.87 1.77
CA ASP A 54 -2.64 22.48 2.83
C ASP A 54 -2.97 21.05 3.25
N VAL A 55 -1.95 20.20 3.39
CA VAL A 55 -2.10 18.79 3.76
C VAL A 55 -1.00 18.33 4.69
N SER A 56 -1.37 17.53 5.68
CA SER A 56 -0.46 16.84 6.58
C SER A 56 -0.60 15.33 6.42
N VAL A 57 0.31 14.74 5.64
CA VAL A 57 0.30 13.30 5.34
C VAL A 57 1.09 12.52 6.40
N PRO A 58 0.46 11.62 7.18
CA PRO A 58 1.17 10.77 8.14
C PRO A 58 2.15 9.84 7.43
N LEU A 59 3.38 9.70 7.95
CA LEU A 59 4.35 8.77 7.37
C LEU A 59 3.86 7.32 7.38
N SER A 60 3.01 6.95 8.33
CA SER A 60 2.39 5.61 8.40
C SER A 60 1.47 5.30 7.21
N LEU A 61 1.03 6.31 6.45
CA LEU A 61 0.25 6.12 5.24
C LEU A 61 1.14 5.72 4.04
N ILE A 62 2.42 6.07 4.08
CA ILE A 62 3.35 5.94 2.96
C ILE A 62 4.53 5.01 3.22
N LEU A 63 4.80 4.64 4.48
CA LEU A 63 5.90 3.78 4.90
C LEU A 63 5.43 2.85 6.02
N GLY A 64 5.70 1.56 5.85
CA GLY A 64 5.33 0.53 6.83
C GLY A 64 6.19 0.56 8.07
N PHE A 65 7.44 1.02 7.95
CA PHE A 65 8.27 1.32 9.12
C PHE A 65 7.57 2.28 10.09
N ALA A 66 6.95 3.34 9.56
CA ALA A 66 6.24 4.33 10.38
C ALA A 66 4.86 3.85 10.86
N GLU A 67 4.28 2.84 10.21
CA GLU A 67 3.03 2.21 10.63
C GLU A 67 3.23 1.32 11.87
N ASP A 68 4.25 0.46 11.83
CA ASP A 68 4.46 -0.60 12.82
C ASP A 68 5.47 -0.23 13.92
N TYR A 69 6.56 0.48 13.58
CA TYR A 69 7.62 0.77 14.55
C TYR A 69 7.32 2.02 15.38
N ARG A 70 6.60 1.83 16.49
CA ARG A 70 6.19 2.91 17.41
C ARG A 70 7.14 3.12 18.61
N LYS A 71 8.38 2.67 18.50
CA LYS A 71 9.41 2.82 19.55
C LYS A 71 10.35 3.97 19.23
N ILE A 72 11.03 4.49 20.24
CA ILE A 72 12.03 5.55 20.06
C ILE A 72 13.22 5.04 19.25
N VAL A 73 13.69 5.84 18.31
CA VAL A 73 14.94 5.61 17.58
C VAL A 73 16.02 6.49 18.20
N ILE A 74 17.12 5.88 18.62
CA ILE A 74 18.19 6.55 19.38
C ILE A 74 19.42 6.73 18.50
N ASN A 75 20.04 7.92 18.56
CA ASN A 75 21.33 8.23 17.94
C ASN A 75 21.44 7.88 16.45
N ALA A 76 20.33 7.89 15.73
CA ALA A 76 20.32 7.58 14.31
C ALA A 76 20.07 8.82 13.47
N LYS A 77 20.83 8.92 12.37
CA LYS A 77 20.59 9.93 11.35
C LYS A 77 19.41 9.47 10.49
N HIS A 78 18.40 10.34 10.42
CA HIS A 78 17.20 10.13 9.62
C HIS A 78 17.31 10.91 8.32
N GLU A 79 16.92 10.28 7.22
CA GLU A 79 16.90 10.88 5.89
C GLU A 79 15.63 10.41 5.20
N LEU A 80 14.90 11.35 4.61
CA LEU A 80 13.69 11.10 3.82
C LEU A 80 13.91 11.63 2.41
N ILE A 81 13.85 10.73 1.43
CA ILE A 81 14.03 11.07 0.01
C ILE A 81 12.65 11.01 -0.66
N LEU A 82 12.21 12.14 -1.21
CA LEU A 82 10.98 12.25 -1.98
C LEU A 82 11.32 12.59 -3.43
N THR A 83 10.84 11.78 -4.37
CA THR A 83 11.02 12.02 -5.81
C THR A 83 9.67 12.36 -6.43
N ARG A 84 9.53 13.61 -6.89
CA ARG A 84 8.35 14.06 -7.61
C ARG A 84 8.38 13.56 -9.06
N ALA A 85 7.23 13.11 -9.56
CA ALA A 85 7.08 12.76 -10.97
C ALA A 85 7.25 14.00 -11.87
N LYS A 86 7.62 13.80 -13.13
CA LYS A 86 7.77 14.89 -14.11
C LYS A 86 6.44 15.55 -14.51
N SER A 87 5.32 14.91 -14.20
CA SER A 87 3.98 15.32 -14.63
C SER A 87 3.00 15.18 -13.46
N ASP A 88 2.08 16.13 -13.38
CA ASP A 88 1.03 16.20 -12.36
C ASP A 88 -0.29 15.56 -12.81
N ILE A 89 -0.35 15.00 -14.03
CA ILE A 89 -1.61 14.52 -14.63
C ILE A 89 -2.35 13.52 -13.75
N ASN A 90 -1.64 12.67 -13.01
CA ASN A 90 -2.26 11.67 -12.11
C ASN A 90 -2.68 12.24 -10.74
N ALA A 91 -2.34 13.50 -10.44
CA ALA A 91 -2.70 14.19 -9.20
C ALA A 91 -3.89 15.14 -9.36
N ILE A 92 -4.37 15.33 -10.59
CA ILE A 92 -5.48 16.25 -10.91
C ILE A 92 -6.56 15.54 -11.72
N VAL A 93 -7.80 15.94 -11.50
CA VAL A 93 -8.92 15.62 -12.39
C VAL A 93 -9.38 16.93 -13.02
N GLN A 94 -9.24 17.02 -14.32
CA GLN A 94 -9.48 18.23 -15.11
C GLN A 94 -10.52 17.93 -16.18
N THR A 95 -11.65 18.64 -16.10
CA THR A 95 -12.71 18.65 -17.11
C THR A 95 -12.68 19.91 -17.98
N ALA A 96 -12.10 21.00 -17.47
CA ALA A 96 -11.94 22.28 -18.16
C ALA A 96 -10.76 22.25 -19.16
N PRO A 97 -10.75 23.10 -20.19
CA PRO A 97 -9.67 23.12 -21.20
C PRO A 97 -8.34 23.72 -20.69
N GLU A 98 -8.36 24.51 -19.61
CA GLU A 98 -7.18 25.23 -19.09
C GLU A 98 -6.22 24.31 -18.33
N GLU A 99 -4.94 24.31 -18.65
CA GLU A 99 -3.97 23.43 -17.98
C GLU A 99 -3.80 23.75 -16.49
N CYS A 100 -4.22 22.84 -15.63
CA CYS A 100 -3.94 22.92 -14.20
C CYS A 100 -2.54 22.37 -13.89
N LYS A 101 -1.84 22.99 -12.94
CA LYS A 101 -0.52 22.55 -12.46
C LYS A 101 -0.52 22.57 -10.93
N VAL A 102 0.21 21.63 -10.31
CA VAL A 102 0.35 21.58 -8.86
C VAL A 102 1.64 22.28 -8.48
N LEU A 103 1.57 23.34 -7.66
CA LEU A 103 2.74 24.06 -7.18
C LEU A 103 2.95 23.79 -5.69
N ILE A 104 4.11 23.21 -5.35
CA ILE A 104 4.51 22.97 -3.96
C ILE A 104 5.37 24.15 -3.53
N HIS A 105 4.80 25.03 -2.71
CA HIS A 105 5.50 26.21 -2.20
C HIS A 105 6.36 25.88 -0.98
N LYS A 106 5.86 25.00 -0.11
CA LYS A 106 6.51 24.62 1.14
C LYS A 106 6.32 23.13 1.36
N LEU A 107 7.39 22.46 1.78
CA LEU A 107 7.37 21.05 2.15
C LEU A 107 8.19 20.89 3.42
N GLU A 108 7.54 20.44 4.49
CA GLU A 108 8.16 20.27 5.80
C GLU A 108 8.05 18.81 6.24
N TRP A 109 9.12 18.34 6.87
CA TRP A 109 9.13 17.03 7.51
C TRP A 109 9.15 17.21 9.03
N LEU A 110 8.06 16.82 9.67
CA LEU A 110 7.87 16.91 11.11
C LEU A 110 8.13 15.55 11.76
N ILE A 111 9.11 15.48 12.66
CA ILE A 111 9.42 14.30 13.47
C ILE A 111 9.30 14.67 14.94
N PRO A 112 8.48 13.96 15.74
CA PRO A 112 8.44 14.16 17.19
C PRO A 112 9.80 13.87 17.84
N TYR A 113 10.30 14.79 18.66
CA TYR A 113 11.51 14.60 19.46
C TYR A 113 11.15 14.29 20.91
N VAL A 114 11.61 13.15 21.42
CA VAL A 114 11.33 12.70 22.79
C VAL A 114 12.46 13.13 23.72
N LYS A 115 12.13 13.93 24.73
CA LYS A 115 13.03 14.26 25.85
C LYS A 115 12.74 13.34 27.04
N VAL A 116 13.77 12.69 27.53
CA VAL A 116 13.69 11.78 28.67
C VAL A 116 14.05 12.54 29.95
N SER A 117 13.31 12.30 31.05
CA SER A 117 13.64 12.89 32.35
C SER A 117 14.98 12.39 32.89
N ASP A 118 15.67 13.19 33.71
CA ASP A 118 17.01 12.86 34.19
C ASP A 118 17.09 11.50 34.90
N ARG A 119 16.06 11.15 35.68
CA ARG A 119 15.96 9.83 36.35
C ARG A 119 15.95 8.66 35.36
N ARG A 120 15.23 8.81 34.24
CA ARG A 120 15.13 7.76 33.20
C ARG A 120 16.32 7.79 32.25
N LYS A 121 17.00 8.93 32.10
CA LYS A 121 18.18 9.11 31.25
C LYS A 121 19.31 8.17 31.65
N ILE A 122 19.58 7.98 32.95
CA ILE A 122 20.62 7.06 33.43
C ILE A 122 20.31 5.60 33.02
N GLN A 123 19.04 5.18 33.13
CA GLN A 123 18.62 3.83 32.73
C GLN A 123 18.77 3.64 31.22
N LEU A 124 18.39 4.65 30.44
CA LEU A 124 18.52 4.63 28.99
C LEU A 124 20.00 4.59 28.56
N LEU A 125 20.86 5.38 29.19
CA LEU A 125 22.30 5.37 28.91
C LEU A 125 22.93 3.99 29.17
N ARG A 126 22.63 3.35 30.31
CA ARG A 126 23.10 1.98 30.59
C ARG A 126 22.60 0.94 29.58
N PHE A 127 21.41 1.15 29.01
CA PHE A 127 20.90 0.29 27.94
C PHE A 127 21.67 0.52 26.63
N ILE A 128 21.90 1.78 26.27
CA ILE A 128 22.64 2.18 25.06
C ILE A 128 24.11 1.74 25.15
N GLU A 129 24.75 1.84 26.31
CA GLU A 129 26.16 1.45 26.57
C GLU A 129 26.48 0.00 26.19
N ARG A 130 25.48 -0.89 26.23
CA ARG A 130 25.66 -2.29 25.81
C ARG A 130 25.81 -2.45 24.30
N ASP A 131 25.45 -1.42 23.53
CA ASP A 131 25.35 -1.39 22.08
C ASP A 131 24.65 -2.63 21.48
N ALA A 132 23.70 -3.20 22.23
CA ALA A 132 23.00 -4.39 21.80
C ALA A 132 22.13 -4.07 20.57
N PRO A 133 22.12 -4.93 19.54
CA PRO A 133 21.33 -4.71 18.34
C PRO A 133 19.85 -4.63 18.71
N ILE A 134 19.19 -3.56 18.29
CA ILE A 134 17.76 -3.36 18.44
C ILE A 134 17.08 -3.85 17.17
N SER A 135 16.25 -4.88 17.31
CA SER A 135 15.41 -5.37 16.22
C SER A 135 14.25 -4.40 15.95
N VAL A 136 14.11 -4.05 14.68
CA VAL A 136 13.10 -3.19 14.08
C VAL A 136 12.31 -4.06 13.11
N SER A 137 11.26 -4.68 13.61
CA SER A 137 10.33 -5.48 12.81
C SER A 137 9.16 -4.61 12.37
N PHE A 138 8.87 -4.62 11.08
CA PHE A 138 7.74 -3.91 10.48
C PHE A 138 7.32 -4.62 9.20
N ARG A 139 6.07 -4.42 8.79
CA ARG A 139 5.57 -4.87 7.51
C ARG A 139 5.80 -3.77 6.50
N THR A 140 6.40 -4.10 5.37
CA THR A 140 6.51 -3.20 4.23
C THR A 140 5.64 -3.69 3.09
N TRP A 141 5.44 -2.84 2.10
CA TRP A 141 4.67 -3.15 0.92
C TRP A 141 5.40 -2.69 -0.33
N GLU A 142 5.25 -3.44 -1.41
CA GLU A 142 5.84 -3.11 -2.70
C GLU A 142 4.77 -3.19 -3.78
N LEU A 143 4.72 -2.16 -4.65
CA LEU A 143 3.80 -2.11 -5.77
C LEU A 143 4.50 -2.48 -7.08
N TYR A 144 3.90 -3.42 -7.80
CA TYR A 144 4.26 -3.85 -9.13
C TYR A 144 3.14 -3.47 -10.11
N GLU A 145 3.54 -3.08 -11.31
CA GLU A 145 2.62 -2.66 -12.37
C GLU A 145 2.83 -3.53 -13.61
N TYR A 146 1.73 -4.06 -14.14
CA TYR A 146 1.63 -4.56 -15.50
C TYR A 146 0.98 -3.47 -16.36
N PRO A 147 1.77 -2.71 -17.15
CA PRO A 147 1.31 -1.43 -17.70
C PRO A 147 0.20 -1.55 -18.73
N LEU A 148 0.15 -2.63 -19.51
CA LEU A 148 -0.86 -2.83 -20.54
C LEU A 148 -1.22 -4.31 -20.67
N LEU A 149 -2.34 -4.72 -20.08
CA LEU A 149 -2.88 -6.06 -20.26
C LEU A 149 -3.31 -6.29 -21.72
N PRO A 150 -2.97 -7.45 -22.31
CA PRO A 150 -3.54 -7.84 -23.59
C PRO A 150 -5.06 -7.95 -23.52
N THR A 151 -5.76 -7.76 -24.64
CA THR A 151 -7.22 -7.85 -24.70
C THR A 151 -7.69 -9.31 -24.80
N THR A 152 -7.35 -10.12 -23.80
CA THR A 152 -7.82 -11.51 -23.66
C THR A 152 -8.60 -11.64 -22.35
N SER A 153 -9.33 -12.75 -22.16
CA SER A 153 -10.08 -12.99 -20.93
C SER A 153 -9.22 -13.62 -19.83
N LYS A 154 -8.08 -14.22 -20.18
CA LYS A 154 -7.17 -14.92 -19.25
C LYS A 154 -5.78 -14.34 -19.32
N HIS A 155 -5.15 -14.19 -18.16
CA HIS A 155 -3.75 -13.77 -18.07
C HIS A 155 -2.99 -14.51 -16.99
N VAL A 156 -1.70 -14.67 -17.27
CA VAL A 156 -0.69 -15.15 -16.33
C VAL A 156 0.38 -14.07 -16.22
N TRP A 157 0.66 -13.64 -15.00
CA TRP A 157 1.65 -12.63 -14.70
C TRP A 157 2.62 -13.11 -13.63
N THR A 158 3.88 -13.33 -14.02
CA THR A 158 4.99 -13.54 -13.08
C THR A 158 5.53 -12.21 -12.59
N VAL A 159 5.38 -11.94 -11.29
CA VAL A 159 5.82 -10.70 -10.64
C VAL A 159 7.28 -10.86 -10.22
N LYS A 160 8.18 -10.15 -10.91
CA LYS A 160 9.61 -10.16 -10.58
C LYS A 160 9.88 -9.24 -9.39
N THR A 161 10.17 -9.81 -8.24
CA THR A 161 10.40 -9.06 -7.00
C THR A 161 11.83 -8.53 -6.94
N SER A 162 12.03 -7.33 -6.40
CA SER A 162 13.36 -6.70 -6.36
C SER A 162 14.24 -7.18 -5.21
N THR A 163 13.61 -7.71 -4.16
CA THR A 163 14.22 -8.37 -3.02
C THR A 163 13.88 -9.85 -3.06
N GLN A 164 14.76 -10.70 -2.52
CA GLN A 164 14.42 -12.10 -2.24
C GLN A 164 13.34 -12.08 -1.15
N LEU A 165 12.07 -11.98 -1.56
CA LEU A 165 10.94 -11.99 -0.65
C LEU A 165 10.82 -13.41 -0.09
N GLU A 166 11.00 -13.53 1.21
CA GLU A 166 10.94 -14.83 1.87
C GLU A 166 9.49 -15.21 2.23
N LYS A 167 8.66 -14.23 2.61
CA LYS A 167 7.31 -14.51 3.13
C LYS A 167 6.28 -13.41 2.83
N PRO A 168 5.67 -13.39 1.63
CA PRO A 168 4.58 -12.47 1.32
C PRO A 168 3.34 -12.83 2.16
N ARG A 169 2.79 -11.87 2.90
CA ARG A 169 1.62 -12.06 3.77
C ARG A 169 0.31 -11.75 3.07
N TYR A 170 0.30 -10.72 2.23
CA TYR A 170 -0.87 -10.37 1.44
C TYR A 170 -0.44 -10.01 0.03
N VAL A 171 -1.29 -10.34 -0.92
CA VAL A 171 -1.20 -9.84 -2.28
C VAL A 171 -2.53 -9.22 -2.67
N ILE A 172 -2.47 -7.96 -3.09
CA ILE A 172 -3.63 -7.18 -3.49
C ILE A 172 -3.53 -6.91 -4.98
N LEU A 173 -4.52 -7.40 -5.73
CA LEU A 173 -4.66 -7.13 -7.16
C LEU A 173 -5.71 -6.04 -7.38
N GLY A 174 -5.34 -5.02 -8.14
CA GLY A 174 -6.25 -3.98 -8.62
C GLY A 174 -6.04 -3.73 -10.10
N VAL A 175 -7.08 -3.32 -10.80
CA VAL A 175 -7.04 -3.07 -12.25
C VAL A 175 -7.59 -1.67 -12.53
N GLN A 176 -7.01 -0.96 -13.50
CA GLN A 176 -7.51 0.34 -13.96
C GLN A 176 -7.58 0.38 -15.48
N THR A 177 -8.70 0.85 -16.04
CA THR A 177 -8.92 0.97 -17.48
C THR A 177 -8.88 2.43 -17.93
N SER A 178 -7.86 2.75 -18.72
CA SER A 178 -7.65 4.07 -19.32
C SER A 178 -7.68 5.22 -18.29
N ARG A 179 -7.02 5.08 -17.13
CA ARG A 179 -6.97 6.14 -16.10
C ARG A 179 -5.60 6.81 -16.00
N LYS A 180 -4.54 6.00 -16.08
CA LYS A 180 -3.16 6.50 -16.00
C LYS A 180 -2.89 7.54 -17.09
N ASN A 181 -2.37 8.69 -16.67
CA ASN A 181 -2.06 9.85 -17.50
C ASN A 181 -3.27 10.38 -18.30
N LYS A 182 -4.50 10.21 -17.80
CA LYS A 182 -5.71 10.79 -18.39
C LYS A 182 -6.22 11.93 -17.52
N LYS A 183 -6.19 13.16 -18.05
CA LYS A 183 -6.61 14.37 -17.33
C LYS A 183 -8.08 14.34 -16.89
N ASN A 184 -8.95 13.69 -17.66
CA ASN A 184 -10.40 13.71 -17.48
C ASN A 184 -10.96 12.50 -16.70
N LYS A 185 -10.09 11.65 -16.13
CA LYS A 185 -10.50 10.46 -15.39
C LYS A 185 -9.84 10.43 -14.03
N ASN A 186 -10.60 10.04 -13.01
CA ASN A 186 -10.03 9.87 -11.68
C ASN A 186 -9.10 8.65 -11.64
N ALA A 187 -7.84 8.87 -11.31
CA ALA A 187 -6.83 7.83 -11.13
C ALA A 187 -6.94 7.11 -9.77
N SER A 188 -7.85 7.56 -8.90
CA SER A 188 -8.08 6.98 -7.58
C SER A 188 -9.11 5.84 -7.55
N HIS A 189 -9.70 5.49 -8.70
CA HIS A 189 -10.68 4.40 -8.80
C HIS A 189 -10.06 3.17 -9.46
N PHE A 190 -10.55 2.00 -9.09
CA PHE A 190 -10.24 0.72 -9.71
C PHE A 190 -11.47 0.17 -10.42
N ASP A 191 -11.22 -0.59 -11.48
CA ASP A 191 -12.26 -1.15 -12.34
C ASP A 191 -12.33 -2.67 -12.09
N HIS A 192 -13.54 -3.22 -11.96
CA HIS A 192 -13.72 -4.64 -11.66
C HIS A 192 -13.43 -5.55 -12.85
N CYS A 193 -13.43 -4.99 -14.08
CA CYS A 193 -13.17 -5.68 -15.36
C CYS A 193 -13.87 -7.03 -15.55
N LYS A 194 -14.99 -7.26 -14.85
CA LYS A 194 -15.73 -8.53 -14.79
C LYS A 194 -14.83 -9.74 -14.46
N VAL A 195 -13.86 -9.55 -13.56
CA VAL A 195 -13.01 -10.63 -13.07
C VAL A 195 -13.88 -11.72 -12.44
N ARG A 196 -13.65 -12.98 -12.85
CA ARG A 196 -14.32 -14.18 -12.37
C ARG A 196 -13.47 -14.92 -11.36
N ASP A 197 -12.18 -15.10 -11.66
CA ASP A 197 -11.29 -15.90 -10.85
C ASP A 197 -9.90 -15.28 -10.79
N VAL A 198 -9.28 -15.38 -9.61
CA VAL A 198 -7.89 -15.00 -9.39
C VAL A 198 -7.24 -16.06 -8.54
N LYS A 199 -6.05 -16.49 -8.94
CA LYS A 199 -5.16 -17.38 -8.19
C LYS A 199 -3.79 -16.77 -8.15
N ILE A 200 -3.22 -16.70 -6.95
CA ILE A 200 -1.79 -16.46 -6.76
C ILE A 200 -1.11 -17.78 -6.53
N PHE A 201 0.02 -17.99 -7.19
CA PHE A 201 0.95 -19.08 -6.95
C PHE A 201 2.17 -18.49 -6.24
N LEU A 202 2.47 -19.03 -5.06
CA LEU A 202 3.69 -18.80 -4.30
C LEU A 202 4.50 -20.09 -4.40
N ASN A 203 5.50 -20.10 -5.29
CA ASN A 203 6.19 -21.33 -5.69
C ASN A 203 5.17 -22.41 -6.17
N SER A 204 5.08 -23.54 -5.46
CA SER A 204 4.18 -24.65 -5.79
C SER A 204 2.82 -24.57 -5.08
N GLN A 205 2.61 -23.62 -4.17
CA GLN A 205 1.34 -23.44 -3.46
C GLN A 205 0.52 -22.35 -4.12
N TYR A 206 -0.81 -22.40 -3.99
CA TYR A 206 -1.69 -21.38 -4.55
C TYR A 206 -2.79 -20.95 -3.59
N TYR A 207 -3.22 -19.69 -3.74
CA TYR A 207 -4.24 -19.04 -2.92
C TYR A 207 -5.18 -18.21 -3.81
N PRO A 208 -6.47 -18.06 -3.44
CA PRO A 208 -7.19 -18.98 -2.59
C PRO A 208 -7.20 -20.42 -3.18
N TYR A 209 -7.42 -21.43 -2.34
CA TYR A 209 -7.49 -22.83 -2.78
C TYR A 209 -8.71 -23.13 -3.65
N GLY A 210 -9.83 -22.47 -3.36
CA GLY A 210 -11.04 -22.54 -4.18
C GLY A 210 -11.04 -21.49 -5.28
N ASN A 211 -11.74 -21.78 -6.37
CA ASN A 211 -12.12 -20.76 -7.34
C ASN A 211 -13.12 -19.79 -6.68
N LEU A 212 -12.99 -18.50 -7.01
CA LEU A 212 -13.95 -17.48 -6.57
C LEU A 212 -15.25 -17.56 -7.36
N ASN A 213 -15.19 -17.98 -8.64
CA ASN A 213 -16.32 -18.07 -9.57
C ASN A 213 -17.24 -16.84 -9.53
N LEU A 214 -16.65 -15.64 -9.49
CA LEU A 214 -17.40 -14.41 -9.36
C LEU A 214 -18.30 -14.19 -10.58
N ASP A 215 -19.51 -13.70 -10.35
CA ASP A 215 -20.41 -13.20 -11.38
C ASP A 215 -20.93 -11.84 -10.96
N ILE A 216 -20.23 -10.81 -11.39
CA ILE A 216 -20.49 -9.43 -10.98
C ILE A 216 -21.83 -8.93 -11.53
N HIS A 217 -22.23 -9.36 -12.74
CA HIS A 217 -23.51 -8.99 -13.34
C HIS A 217 -24.70 -9.51 -12.55
N HIS A 218 -24.59 -10.74 -12.04
CA HIS A 218 -25.61 -11.36 -11.21
C HIS A 218 -25.43 -11.08 -9.71
N ASN A 219 -24.62 -10.09 -9.33
CA ASN A 219 -24.37 -9.68 -7.93
C ASN A 219 -23.73 -10.81 -7.06
N LEU A 220 -23.09 -11.79 -7.69
CA LEU A 220 -22.40 -12.91 -7.07
C LEU A 220 -20.91 -12.58 -6.82
N PHE A 221 -20.66 -11.60 -5.96
CA PHE A 221 -19.30 -11.19 -5.56
C PHE A 221 -19.10 -11.12 -4.04
N ALA A 222 -19.93 -11.82 -3.26
CA ALA A 222 -19.88 -11.76 -1.79
C ALA A 222 -18.49 -12.16 -1.25
N ALA A 223 -17.89 -13.23 -1.79
CA ALA A 223 -16.55 -13.68 -1.41
C ALA A 223 -15.48 -12.59 -1.64
N LEU A 224 -15.57 -11.85 -2.75
CA LEU A 224 -14.65 -10.76 -3.04
C LEU A 224 -14.75 -9.63 -2.00
N TYR A 225 -15.97 -9.24 -1.63
CA TYR A 225 -16.17 -8.21 -0.61
C TYR A 225 -15.73 -8.68 0.79
N GLU A 226 -15.96 -9.95 1.12
CA GLU A 226 -15.51 -10.56 2.37
C GLU A 226 -13.98 -10.56 2.49
N MET A 227 -13.26 -10.90 1.40
CA MET A 227 -11.80 -10.81 1.33
C MET A 227 -11.29 -9.38 1.63
N TYR A 228 -11.96 -8.37 1.06
CA TYR A 228 -11.67 -6.97 1.33
C TYR A 228 -11.94 -6.57 2.79
N ALA A 229 -13.13 -6.90 3.31
CA ALA A 229 -13.55 -6.50 4.65
C ALA A 229 -12.72 -7.17 5.76
N ASN A 230 -12.32 -8.43 5.56
CA ASN A 230 -11.57 -9.19 6.56
C ASN A 230 -10.11 -8.76 6.69
N PHE A 231 -9.57 -7.99 5.74
CA PHE A 231 -8.17 -7.53 5.80
C PHE A 231 -7.84 -6.85 7.13
N GLN A 232 -8.72 -5.98 7.63
CA GLN A 232 -8.45 -5.28 8.88
C GLN A 232 -8.37 -6.24 10.07
N ALA A 233 -9.22 -7.25 10.10
CA ALA A 233 -9.23 -8.24 11.16
C ALA A 233 -7.97 -9.09 11.15
N THR A 234 -7.55 -9.56 9.99
CA THR A 234 -6.39 -10.45 9.87
C THR A 234 -5.06 -9.70 9.91
N TYR A 235 -5.02 -8.44 9.45
CA TYR A 235 -3.80 -7.63 9.43
C TYR A 235 -3.58 -6.84 10.73
N TYR A 236 -4.62 -6.25 11.32
CA TYR A 236 -4.50 -5.43 12.53
C TYR A 236 -4.96 -6.12 13.82
N GLY A 237 -5.64 -7.27 13.73
CA GLY A 237 -6.19 -7.95 14.90
C GLY A 237 -7.32 -7.16 15.58
N LYS A 238 -8.10 -6.39 14.81
CA LYS A 238 -9.23 -5.58 15.30
C LYS A 238 -10.53 -5.98 14.60
N ASP A 239 -11.67 -5.57 15.11
CA ASP A 239 -12.94 -5.83 14.43
C ASP A 239 -12.97 -5.18 13.03
N PRO A 240 -13.50 -5.88 12.01
CA PRO A 240 -13.49 -5.38 10.64
C PRO A 240 -14.48 -4.23 10.48
N GLU A 241 -13.96 -3.05 10.18
CA GLU A 241 -14.73 -1.85 9.85
C GLU A 241 -14.28 -1.33 8.47
N PRO A 242 -14.67 -2.00 7.36
CA PRO A 242 -14.24 -1.61 6.03
C PRO A 242 -14.66 -0.19 5.67
N LEU A 243 -13.77 0.56 5.00
CA LEU A 243 -14.02 1.93 4.55
C LEU A 243 -15.27 2.03 3.65
N LEU A 244 -15.39 1.09 2.71
CA LEU A 244 -16.42 1.10 1.67
C LEU A 244 -17.50 0.07 1.97
N LYS A 245 -18.77 0.45 1.77
CA LYS A 245 -19.88 -0.50 1.73
C LYS A 245 -19.85 -1.33 0.45
N LYS A 246 -20.51 -2.48 0.44
CA LYS A 246 -20.50 -3.46 -0.67
C LYS A 246 -20.67 -2.86 -2.07
N ASN A 247 -21.62 -1.94 -2.27
CA ASN A 247 -21.84 -1.31 -3.58
C ASN A 247 -20.71 -0.33 -3.94
N GLU A 248 -20.31 0.51 -2.99
CA GLU A 248 -19.22 1.49 -3.20
C GLU A 248 -17.88 0.79 -3.44
N PHE A 249 -17.63 -0.34 -2.76
CA PHE A 249 -16.48 -1.18 -3.00
C PHE A 249 -16.41 -1.60 -4.47
N LEU A 250 -17.50 -2.09 -5.04
CA LEU A 250 -17.53 -2.55 -6.43
C LEU A 250 -17.33 -1.39 -7.42
N ASP A 251 -17.91 -0.23 -7.14
CA ASP A 251 -17.87 0.94 -8.02
C ASP A 251 -16.50 1.65 -8.03
N TYR A 252 -15.80 1.67 -6.89
CA TYR A 252 -14.62 2.52 -6.71
C TYR A 252 -13.32 1.77 -6.44
N ALA A 253 -13.37 0.64 -5.73
CA ALA A 253 -12.18 -0.08 -5.33
C ALA A 253 -12.39 -1.60 -5.25
N PRO A 254 -12.76 -2.29 -6.36
CA PRO A 254 -12.91 -3.74 -6.44
C PRO A 254 -11.54 -4.45 -6.38
N LEU A 255 -10.82 -4.22 -5.27
CA LEU A 255 -9.51 -4.75 -4.97
C LEU A 255 -9.64 -6.19 -4.48
N ILE A 256 -8.83 -7.07 -5.05
CA ILE A 256 -8.84 -8.49 -4.73
C ILE A 256 -7.73 -8.75 -3.72
N VAL A 257 -8.11 -8.88 -2.44
CA VAL A 257 -7.19 -9.01 -1.31
C VAL A 257 -6.99 -10.48 -0.96
N ILE A 258 -5.83 -11.04 -1.32
CA ILE A 258 -5.52 -12.45 -1.04
C ILE A 258 -4.64 -12.53 0.20
N ASP A 259 -5.15 -13.21 1.23
CA ASP A 259 -4.41 -13.51 2.46
C ASP A 259 -3.54 -14.77 2.27
N CYS A 260 -2.22 -14.57 2.30
CA CYS A 260 -1.20 -15.61 2.26
C CYS A 260 -0.48 -15.76 3.61
N SER A 261 -0.98 -15.12 4.68
CA SER A 261 -0.29 -15.05 5.97
C SER A 261 -0.16 -16.40 6.66
N LYS A 262 -1.09 -17.33 6.38
CA LYS A 262 -1.12 -18.70 6.90
C LYS A 262 -0.37 -19.70 6.00
N GLN A 263 0.56 -19.23 5.18
CA GLN A 263 1.38 -20.10 4.35
C GLN A 263 2.19 -21.09 5.20
N ASN A 264 2.40 -22.29 4.65
CA ASN A 264 3.13 -23.34 5.34
C ASN A 264 4.57 -22.89 5.65
N GLU A 265 4.98 -23.02 6.91
CA GLU A 265 6.34 -22.70 7.37
C GLU A 265 7.41 -23.62 6.75
N SER A 266 6.99 -24.75 6.15
CA SER A 266 7.88 -25.65 5.41
C SER A 266 8.27 -25.14 4.02
N LEU A 267 7.76 -23.99 3.56
CA LEU A 267 8.29 -23.30 2.39
C LEU A 267 9.77 -23.00 2.66
N THR A 268 10.64 -23.59 1.84
CA THR A 268 12.09 -23.46 1.95
C THR A 268 12.51 -22.00 2.08
N LEU A 269 13.39 -21.70 3.05
CA LEU A 269 14.08 -20.41 3.20
C LEU A 269 14.76 -20.05 1.87
N GLY A 270 14.07 -19.28 1.04
CA GLY A 270 14.48 -18.98 -0.31
C GLY A 270 13.52 -18.00 -0.97
N PRO A 271 13.93 -17.38 -2.10
CA PRO A 271 13.10 -16.41 -2.80
C PRO A 271 11.79 -17.07 -3.26
N VAL A 272 10.66 -16.42 -2.96
CA VAL A 272 9.34 -16.85 -3.41
C VAL A 272 9.09 -16.33 -4.81
N ASP A 273 8.86 -17.24 -5.77
CA ASP A 273 8.33 -16.89 -7.08
C ASP A 273 6.83 -16.62 -6.97
N ILE A 274 6.40 -15.46 -7.47
CA ILE A 274 5.02 -14.98 -7.38
C ILE A 274 4.43 -14.95 -8.78
N ARG A 275 3.43 -15.78 -9.01
CA ARG A 275 2.68 -15.82 -10.28
C ARG A 275 1.19 -15.61 -10.03
N LEU A 276 0.63 -14.59 -10.66
CA LEU A 276 -0.80 -14.31 -10.66
C LEU A 276 -1.43 -14.90 -11.91
N GLU A 277 -2.51 -15.64 -11.75
CA GLU A 277 -3.40 -16.10 -12.82
C GLU A 277 -4.77 -15.50 -12.58
N PHE A 278 -5.33 -14.81 -13.56
CA PHE A 278 -6.65 -14.23 -13.43
C PHE A 278 -7.44 -14.32 -14.73
N GLU A 279 -8.73 -14.54 -14.55
CA GLU A 279 -9.72 -14.75 -15.60
C GLU A 279 -10.87 -13.77 -15.40
N ALA A 280 -11.30 -13.13 -16.49
CA ALA A 280 -12.49 -12.30 -16.57
C ALA A 280 -13.54 -12.95 -17.48
N GLN A 281 -14.80 -12.55 -17.29
CA GLN A 281 -15.92 -13.04 -18.09
C GLN A 281 -15.82 -12.58 -19.54
N ASP A 282 -15.39 -11.34 -19.74
CA ASP A 282 -15.12 -10.74 -21.03
C ASP A 282 -13.61 -10.46 -21.15
N ASN A 283 -13.15 -10.16 -22.36
CA ASN A 283 -11.78 -9.69 -22.56
C ASN A 283 -11.53 -8.40 -21.75
N PHE A 284 -10.34 -8.28 -21.15
CA PHE A 284 -9.94 -7.02 -20.52
C PHE A 284 -10.01 -5.89 -21.56
N PRO A 285 -10.62 -4.74 -21.22
CA PRO A 285 -10.70 -3.61 -22.14
C PRO A 285 -9.31 -3.14 -22.60
N ALA A 286 -9.25 -2.45 -23.75
CA ALA A 286 -8.03 -1.78 -24.17
C ALA A 286 -7.58 -0.73 -23.13
N ASP A 287 -6.26 -0.44 -23.10
CA ASP A 287 -5.64 0.49 -22.15
C ASP A 287 -5.85 0.11 -20.67
N THR A 288 -5.93 -1.18 -20.38
CA THR A 288 -6.05 -1.67 -19.00
C THR A 288 -4.68 -1.96 -18.39
N SER A 289 -4.42 -1.42 -17.21
CA SER A 289 -3.22 -1.70 -16.40
C SER A 289 -3.61 -2.52 -15.17
N ALA A 290 -2.78 -3.49 -14.78
CA ALA A 290 -2.94 -4.21 -13.53
C ALA A 290 -1.86 -3.84 -12.52
N PHE A 291 -2.23 -3.85 -11.25
CA PHE A 291 -1.39 -3.49 -10.12
C PHE A 291 -1.40 -4.61 -9.10
N CYS A 292 -0.22 -5.03 -8.66
CA CYS A 292 -0.03 -6.03 -7.63
C CYS A 292 0.74 -5.39 -6.48
N MET A 293 0.09 -5.24 -5.33
CA MET A 293 0.73 -4.80 -4.10
C MET A 293 1.00 -6.01 -3.22
N ILE A 294 2.26 -6.22 -2.85
CA ILE A 294 2.68 -7.33 -1.98
C ILE A 294 3.05 -6.75 -0.63
N LEU A 295 2.44 -7.25 0.44
CA LEU A 295 2.82 -6.93 1.82
C LEU A 295 3.64 -8.08 2.38
N HIS A 296 4.78 -7.77 2.99
CA HIS A 296 5.65 -8.77 3.59
C HIS A 296 6.32 -8.21 4.85
N ASP A 297 6.80 -9.12 5.70
CA ASP A 297 7.55 -8.73 6.88
C ASP A 297 8.98 -8.28 6.49
N CYS A 298 9.50 -7.31 7.23
CA CYS A 298 10.87 -6.82 7.14
C CYS A 298 11.45 -6.73 8.55
N ILE A 299 12.70 -7.16 8.70
CA ILE A 299 13.42 -7.08 9.96
C ILE A 299 14.75 -6.39 9.70
N VAL A 300 14.95 -5.26 10.37
CA VAL A 300 16.22 -4.54 10.39
C VAL A 300 16.74 -4.52 11.82
N GLU A 301 18.03 -4.73 12.00
CA GLU A 301 18.71 -4.48 13.27
C GLU A 301 19.52 -3.20 13.17
N TYR A 302 19.52 -2.42 14.26
CA TYR A 302 20.45 -1.31 14.38
C TYR A 302 21.11 -1.25 15.75
N ASN A 303 22.34 -0.77 15.77
CA ASN A 303 23.14 -0.58 16.97
C ASN A 303 23.16 0.92 17.34
N PRO A 304 22.68 1.30 18.54
CA PRO A 304 22.54 2.71 18.92
C PRO A 304 23.86 3.50 19.06
N ILE A 305 25.00 2.87 19.35
CA ILE A 305 26.30 3.53 19.51
C ILE A 305 27.12 3.41 18.23
N SER A 306 27.38 2.19 17.76
CA SER A 306 28.21 1.98 16.57
C SER A 306 27.52 2.44 15.28
N GLY A 307 26.20 2.63 15.31
CA GLY A 307 25.42 3.09 14.16
C GLY A 307 25.27 2.04 13.07
N GLY A 308 25.73 0.81 13.31
CA GLY A 308 25.55 -0.33 12.42
C GLY A 308 24.07 -0.57 12.13
N VAL A 309 23.73 -0.80 10.88
CA VAL A 309 22.37 -1.15 10.45
C VAL A 309 22.47 -2.36 9.52
N LYS A 310 21.75 -3.42 9.85
CA LYS A 310 21.75 -4.67 9.08
C LYS A 310 20.32 -5.08 8.77
N LYS A 311 20.01 -5.26 7.48
CA LYS A 311 18.75 -5.85 7.07
C LYS A 311 18.86 -7.37 7.16
N LEU A 312 17.96 -8.00 7.89
CA LEU A 312 17.91 -9.46 8.08
C LEU A 312 16.94 -10.12 7.11
N VAL A 313 15.77 -9.51 6.91
CA VAL A 313 14.67 -9.92 6.02
C VAL A 313 14.12 -8.69 5.33
#